data_AF-A0AAN8CMM0-F1
#
_entry.id   AF-A0AAN8CMM0-F1
#
_cell.length_a   1.000
_cell.length_b   1.000
_cell.length_c   1.000
_cell.angle_alpha   90.00
_cell.angle_beta   90.00
_cell.angle_gamma   90.00
#
_symmetry.space_group_name_H-M   'P 1'
#
loop_
_entity.id
_entity.type
_entity.pdbx_description
1 polymer ?
#
loop_
_entity_poly.entity_id
_entity_poly.type
_entity_poly.pdbx_seq_one_letter_code
_entity_poly.pdbx_strand_id
1 'polypeptide(L)'
;MAMWIQAQQLQGEALHQMQALYGQHFPIEVRHYLAQWIECQLWDSVELDNPVEEAKAKRLLDNLVSELQRKAQLQGGEDGFLLKIKLGHYANQLKSTYDRCPLELVRCIKHILHSEQRLVREATNASSGGGGQAMDSLSQRHQQINQSFEELRLATQETENELRKLQHSQEYFIIQYQENMRMQAQLSSLSTLPPEERTQRETALQSKRTTVETWLTREASTLQKYRLDLSEQHQKTLGLLRKQQTLILDEELIQWKRRQQLSGNGGPHEGGLDVLQSWCEKLADLIWQNRQQIRRCEHLTQQLPLPGPMEELLSKLNSDITDIISALVTSTFIIEKQPPQVLKTQTKFAATVRLLVGGKLNVHMNPPQVKAVIVSEQQAKALLKNESTHR
;
A
#
# COMPACT_ATOMS: atom_id res chain seq x y z
N MET A 1 3.59 36.47 -7.32
CA MET A 1 3.03 35.18 -6.83
C MET A 1 3.03 35.28 -5.31
N ALA A 2 1.90 35.03 -4.64
CA ALA A 2 1.82 35.21 -3.18
C ALA A 2 2.84 34.31 -2.47
N MET A 3 3.54 34.82 -1.46
CA MET A 3 4.50 34.07 -0.64
C MET A 3 3.84 32.83 -0.01
N TRP A 4 2.54 32.94 0.30
CA TRP A 4 1.72 31.82 0.75
C TRP A 4 1.79 30.59 -0.15
N ILE A 5 1.83 30.77 -1.47
CA ILE A 5 1.90 29.64 -2.42
C ILE A 5 3.21 28.87 -2.24
N GLN A 6 4.30 29.59 -1.93
CA GLN A 6 5.60 28.96 -1.63
C GLN A 6 5.59 28.28 -0.26
N ALA A 7 4.97 28.91 0.76
CA ALA A 7 4.80 28.31 2.08
C ALA A 7 3.98 27.01 2.04
N GLN A 8 2.97 26.92 1.16
CA GLN A 8 2.18 25.70 0.94
C GLN A 8 2.98 24.53 0.35
N GLN A 9 4.15 24.79 -0.25
CA GLN A 9 5.04 23.75 -0.78
C GLN A 9 6.04 23.23 0.25
N LEU A 10 6.08 23.79 1.47
CA LEU A 10 6.91 23.28 2.54
C LEU A 10 6.51 21.84 2.89
N GLN A 11 7.50 21.01 3.22
CA GLN A 11 7.30 19.61 3.59
C GLN A 11 8.10 19.28 4.86
N GLY A 12 7.84 18.11 5.45
CA GLY A 12 8.59 17.62 6.61
C GLY A 12 8.50 18.56 7.82
N GLU A 13 9.62 18.76 8.51
CA GLU A 13 9.70 19.58 9.72
C GLU A 13 9.32 21.04 9.47
N ALA A 14 9.71 21.61 8.33
CA ALA A 14 9.39 22.99 7.96
C ALA A 14 7.87 23.22 7.84
N LEU A 15 7.12 22.23 7.32
CA LEU A 15 5.66 22.27 7.28
C LEU A 15 5.05 22.22 8.68
N HIS A 16 5.56 21.38 9.57
CA HIS A 16 5.08 21.29 10.96
C HIS A 16 5.34 22.60 11.72
N GLN A 17 6.54 23.18 11.56
CA GLN A 17 6.86 24.49 12.14
C GLN A 17 5.95 25.59 11.59
N MET A 18 5.67 25.59 10.27
CA MET A 18 4.71 26.51 9.67
C MET A 18 3.30 26.33 10.25
N GLN A 19 2.80 25.10 10.36
CA GLN A 19 1.46 24.82 10.91
C GLN A 19 1.33 25.28 12.36
N ALA A 20 2.38 25.14 13.17
CA ALA A 20 2.42 25.58 14.56
C ALA A 20 2.30 27.11 14.74
N LEU A 21 2.52 27.91 13.70
CA LEU A 21 2.33 29.36 13.73
C LEU A 21 0.85 29.76 13.85
N TYR A 22 -0.07 28.88 13.47
CA TYR A 22 -1.50 29.15 13.40
C TYR A 22 -2.26 28.49 14.54
N GLY A 23 -3.31 29.16 15.01
CA GLY A 23 -4.10 28.71 16.14
C GLY A 23 -5.30 29.63 16.38
N GLN A 24 -5.82 29.64 17.60
CA GLN A 24 -6.96 30.50 17.94
C GLN A 24 -6.62 32.00 17.87
N HIS A 25 -5.34 32.35 18.04
CA HIS A 25 -4.84 33.71 17.89
C HIS A 25 -4.93 34.19 16.43
N PHE A 26 -4.56 33.34 15.48
CA PHE A 26 -4.67 33.63 14.06
C PHE A 26 -4.94 32.36 13.25
N PRO A 27 -6.19 32.12 12.80
CA PRO A 27 -6.55 30.90 12.09
C PRO A 27 -5.86 30.79 10.72
N ILE A 28 -5.39 29.59 10.37
CA ILE A 28 -4.70 29.33 9.10
C ILE A 28 -5.61 29.59 7.89
N GLU A 29 -6.92 29.42 8.04
CA GLU A 29 -7.89 29.72 6.99
C GLU A 29 -7.95 31.21 6.67
N VAL A 30 -7.77 32.09 7.67
CA VAL A 30 -7.69 33.54 7.43
C VAL A 30 -6.44 33.85 6.61
N ARG A 31 -5.30 33.25 6.97
CA ARG A 31 -4.05 33.35 6.20
C ARG A 31 -4.23 32.85 4.76
N HIS A 32 -4.91 31.72 4.58
CA HIS A 32 -5.12 31.08 3.27
C HIS A 32 -6.04 31.91 2.38
N TYR A 33 -7.22 32.27 2.88
CA TYR A 33 -8.22 32.96 2.07
C TYR A 33 -7.87 34.44 1.86
N LEU A 34 -7.16 35.11 2.77
CA LEU A 34 -6.77 36.51 2.57
C LEU A 34 -5.27 36.68 2.25
N ALA A 35 -4.60 35.63 1.79
CA ALA A 35 -3.16 35.64 1.54
C ALA A 35 -2.66 36.87 0.77
N GLN A 36 -3.28 37.15 -0.37
CA GLN A 36 -2.92 38.29 -1.21
C GLN A 36 -3.15 39.63 -0.52
N TRP A 37 -4.28 39.80 0.18
CA TRP A 37 -4.58 41.05 0.87
C TRP A 37 -3.60 41.29 2.02
N ILE A 38 -3.32 40.26 2.82
CA ILE A 38 -2.40 40.31 3.96
C ILE A 38 -0.99 40.68 3.46
N GLU A 39 -0.51 40.03 2.41
CA GLU A 39 0.85 40.27 1.89
C GLU A 39 1.02 41.65 1.23
N CYS A 40 -0.07 42.31 0.81
CA CYS A 40 -0.03 43.65 0.24
C CYS A 40 0.00 44.78 1.29
N GLN A 41 -0.20 44.49 2.58
CA GLN A 41 -0.15 45.52 3.61
C GLN A 41 1.28 45.80 4.06
N LEU A 42 1.56 47.05 4.41
CA LEU A 42 2.86 47.49 4.91
C LEU A 42 2.97 47.25 6.43
N TRP A 43 2.94 45.99 6.87
CA TRP A 43 3.01 45.66 8.30
C TRP A 43 4.28 46.18 8.97
N ASP A 44 5.38 46.28 8.23
CA ASP A 44 6.66 46.75 8.75
C ASP A 44 6.73 48.26 9.01
N SER A 45 5.83 49.06 8.41
CA SER A 45 5.78 50.51 8.64
C SER A 45 5.07 50.91 9.93
N VAL A 46 4.46 49.94 10.64
CA VAL A 46 3.82 50.16 11.94
C VAL A 46 4.84 49.88 13.04
N GLU A 47 5.23 50.93 13.76
CA GLU A 47 6.13 50.86 14.92
C GLU A 47 5.35 50.41 16.16
N LEU A 48 5.71 49.25 16.72
CA LEU A 48 4.97 48.63 17.82
C LEU A 48 5.13 49.36 19.17
N ASP A 49 6.20 50.14 19.32
CA ASP A 49 6.54 50.86 20.56
C ASP A 49 5.98 52.30 20.57
N ASN A 50 5.31 52.70 19.49
CA ASN A 50 4.77 54.04 19.32
C ASN A 50 3.23 54.04 19.48
N PRO A 51 2.68 54.59 20.58
CA PRO A 51 1.23 54.59 20.83
C PRO A 51 0.45 55.41 19.80
N VAL A 52 1.08 56.30 19.03
CA VAL A 52 0.44 57.06 17.95
C VAL A 52 0.06 56.15 16.77
N GLU A 53 0.74 55.02 16.61
CA GLU A 53 0.50 54.05 15.53
C GLU A 53 -0.69 53.11 15.81
N GLU A 54 -1.25 53.15 17.04
CA GLU A 54 -2.41 52.33 17.41
C GLU A 54 -3.62 52.62 16.51
N ALA A 55 -3.81 53.88 16.10
CA ALA A 55 -4.85 54.25 15.15
C ALA A 55 -4.66 53.61 13.76
N LYS A 56 -3.42 53.41 13.31
CA LYS A 56 -3.12 52.71 12.05
C LYS A 56 -3.33 51.21 12.19
N ALA A 57 -2.91 50.63 13.31
CA ALA A 57 -3.17 49.22 13.62
C ALA A 57 -4.68 48.92 13.72
N LYS A 58 -5.47 49.84 14.29
CA LYS A 58 -6.93 49.73 14.34
C LYS A 58 -7.55 49.71 12.95
N ARG A 59 -7.11 50.60 12.06
CA ARG A 59 -7.56 50.61 10.65
C ARG A 59 -7.22 49.31 9.93
N LEU A 60 -6.03 48.73 10.18
CA LEU A 60 -5.65 47.44 9.60
C LEU A 60 -6.55 46.30 10.09
N LEU A 61 -6.90 46.28 11.38
CA LEU A 61 -7.86 45.33 11.95
C LEU A 61 -9.24 45.48 11.30
N ASP A 62 -9.77 46.71 11.22
CA ASP A 62 -11.10 46.97 10.64
C ASP A 62 -11.15 46.58 9.15
N ASN A 63 -10.07 46.84 8.40
CA ASN A 63 -9.96 46.43 7.00
C ASN A 63 -9.87 44.91 6.85
N LEU A 64 -9.12 44.22 7.71
CA LEU A 64 -9.03 42.75 7.70
C LEU A 64 -10.41 42.10 7.96
N VAL A 65 -11.14 42.61 8.95
CA VAL A 65 -12.50 42.16 9.28
C VAL A 65 -13.46 42.41 8.12
N SER A 66 -13.39 43.59 7.50
CA SER A 66 -14.21 43.95 6.34
C SER A 66 -13.92 43.05 5.15
N GLU A 67 -12.64 42.73 4.91
CA GLU A 67 -12.22 41.87 3.81
C GLU A 67 -12.66 40.41 4.01
N LEU A 68 -12.63 39.90 5.25
CA LEU A 68 -13.21 38.59 5.60
C LEU A 68 -14.72 38.56 5.36
N GLN A 69 -15.44 39.59 5.77
CA GLN A 69 -16.88 39.70 5.57
C GLN A 69 -17.23 39.80 4.07
N ARG A 70 -16.49 40.61 3.31
CA ARG A 70 -16.62 40.71 1.85
C ARG A 70 -16.40 39.35 1.20
N LYS A 71 -15.35 38.63 1.58
CA LYS A 71 -15.04 37.31 1.04
C LYS A 71 -16.08 36.25 1.41
N ALA A 72 -16.67 36.34 2.61
CA ALA A 72 -17.78 35.49 3.04
C ALA A 72 -19.05 35.75 2.22
N GLN A 73 -19.37 37.00 1.92
CA GLN A 73 -20.55 37.39 1.12
C GLN A 73 -20.46 36.91 -0.33
N LEU A 74 -19.24 36.81 -0.88
CA LEU A 74 -18.99 36.30 -2.23
C LEU A 74 -19.11 34.78 -2.35
N GLN A 75 -19.20 34.04 -1.23
CA GLN A 75 -19.44 32.59 -1.26
C GLN A 75 -20.94 32.32 -1.46
N GLY A 76 -21.28 31.61 -2.54
CA GLY A 76 -22.64 31.15 -2.87
C GLY A 76 -22.64 29.68 -3.30
N GLY A 77 -23.84 29.06 -3.34
CA GLY A 77 -24.03 27.64 -3.64
C GLY A 77 -23.96 26.72 -2.41
N GLU A 78 -24.31 25.44 -2.60
CA GLU A 78 -24.32 24.42 -1.53
C GLU A 78 -22.92 24.20 -0.92
N ASP A 79 -21.85 24.26 -1.74
CA ASP A 79 -20.47 24.09 -1.29
C ASP A 79 -19.89 25.34 -0.58
N GLY A 80 -20.41 26.54 -0.87
CA GLY A 80 -19.93 27.81 -0.31
C GLY A 80 -20.51 28.17 1.06
N PHE A 81 -21.57 27.48 1.50
CA PHE A 81 -22.30 27.78 2.73
C PHE A 81 -21.43 27.65 3.99
N LEU A 82 -20.70 26.53 4.12
CA LEU A 82 -19.84 26.29 5.28
C LEU A 82 -18.70 27.32 5.38
N LEU A 83 -18.10 27.65 4.24
CA LEU A 83 -17.02 28.63 4.17
C LEU A 83 -17.51 30.03 4.57
N LYS A 84 -18.71 30.43 4.12
CA LYS A 84 -19.33 31.70 4.53
C LYS A 84 -19.48 31.82 6.04
N ILE A 85 -19.99 30.76 6.70
CA ILE A 85 -20.15 30.74 8.16
C ILE A 85 -18.79 30.84 8.85
N LYS A 86 -17.79 30.06 8.41
CA LYS A 86 -16.45 30.08 9.00
C LYS A 86 -15.77 31.44 8.87
N LEU A 87 -15.79 32.05 7.68
CA LEU A 87 -15.18 33.37 7.47
C LEU A 87 -15.88 34.46 8.30
N GLY A 88 -17.21 34.40 8.43
CA GLY A 88 -17.96 35.29 9.32
C GLY A 88 -17.59 35.10 10.80
N HIS A 89 -17.42 33.86 11.24
CA HIS A 89 -16.96 33.55 12.60
C HIS A 89 -15.55 34.09 12.84
N TYR A 90 -14.61 33.88 11.92
CA TYR A 90 -13.25 34.39 12.04
C TYR A 90 -13.18 35.93 12.06
N ALA A 91 -14.03 36.61 11.29
CA ALA A 91 -14.14 38.06 11.34
C ALA A 91 -14.54 38.57 12.73
N ASN A 92 -15.53 37.93 13.36
CA ASN A 92 -15.97 38.27 14.71
C ASN A 92 -14.93 37.90 15.78
N GLN A 93 -14.28 36.74 15.63
CA GLN A 93 -13.24 36.27 16.53
C GLN A 93 -12.05 37.23 16.53
N LEU A 94 -11.49 37.55 15.36
CA LEU A 94 -10.34 38.46 15.25
C LEU A 94 -10.68 39.86 15.75
N LYS A 95 -11.89 40.36 15.47
CA LYS A 95 -12.37 41.60 16.06
C LYS A 95 -12.34 41.50 17.58
N SER A 96 -13.03 40.52 18.18
CA SER A 96 -13.08 40.37 19.64
C SER A 96 -11.70 40.21 20.29
N THR A 97 -10.76 39.51 19.64
CA THR A 97 -9.42 39.24 20.18
C THR A 97 -8.53 40.48 20.16
N TYR A 98 -8.60 41.30 19.10
CA TYR A 98 -7.64 42.39 18.89
C TYR A 98 -8.26 43.80 19.01
N ASP A 99 -9.57 43.95 19.22
CA ASP A 99 -10.25 45.26 19.27
C ASP A 99 -9.64 46.19 20.33
N ARG A 100 -9.29 45.62 21.48
CA ARG A 100 -8.71 46.30 22.65
C ARG A 100 -7.22 46.57 22.55
N CYS A 101 -6.51 45.84 21.69
CA CYS A 101 -5.08 46.01 21.48
C CYS A 101 -4.71 45.66 20.02
N PRO A 102 -4.97 46.56 19.06
CA PRO A 102 -4.77 46.28 17.63
C PRO A 102 -3.30 46.08 17.26
N LEU A 103 -2.36 46.63 18.04
CA LEU A 103 -0.93 46.44 17.83
C LEU A 103 -0.50 44.98 17.99
N GLU A 104 -1.20 44.19 18.81
CA GLU A 104 -0.92 42.75 18.95
C GLU A 104 -1.32 41.95 17.71
N LEU A 105 -2.31 42.41 16.93
CA LEU A 105 -2.60 41.83 15.61
C LEU A 105 -1.42 42.05 14.67
N VAL A 106 -0.90 43.28 14.63
CA VAL A 106 0.25 43.66 13.79
C VAL A 106 1.48 42.84 14.20
N ARG A 107 1.75 42.72 15.51
CA ARG A 107 2.83 41.88 16.05
C ARG A 107 2.68 40.42 15.62
N CYS A 108 1.47 39.87 15.74
CA CYS A 108 1.15 38.50 15.35
C CYS A 108 1.39 38.26 13.85
N ILE A 109 0.82 39.11 12.99
CA ILE A 109 0.94 38.95 11.53
C ILE A 109 2.40 39.16 11.09
N LYS A 110 3.12 40.14 11.65
CA LYS A 110 4.57 40.31 11.39
C LYS A 110 5.31 39.03 11.75
N HIS A 111 5.10 38.49 12.95
CA HIS A 111 5.77 37.25 13.38
C HIS A 111 5.49 36.08 12.43
N ILE A 112 4.24 35.89 12.03
CA ILE A 112 3.84 34.84 11.07
C ILE A 112 4.55 35.04 9.73
N LEU A 113 4.43 36.21 9.11
CA LEU A 113 5.01 36.47 7.78
C LEU A 113 6.54 36.34 7.77
N HIS A 114 7.23 36.82 8.82
CA HIS A 114 8.67 36.67 8.95
C HIS A 114 9.08 35.21 9.14
N SER A 115 8.34 34.46 9.95
CA SER A 115 8.60 33.04 10.19
C SER A 115 8.36 32.20 8.94
N GLU A 116 7.27 32.45 8.20
CA GLU A 116 7.00 31.83 6.90
C GLU A 116 8.13 32.14 5.91
N GLN A 117 8.54 33.41 5.80
CA GLN A 117 9.61 33.82 4.89
C GLN A 117 10.95 33.16 5.25
N ARG A 118 11.25 33.03 6.55
CA ARG A 118 12.43 32.31 7.03
C ARG A 118 12.38 30.84 6.66
N LEU A 119 11.27 30.16 6.92
CA LEU A 119 11.09 28.73 6.59
C LEU A 119 11.17 28.47 5.09
N VAL A 120 10.57 29.32 4.26
CA VAL A 120 10.67 29.22 2.79
C VAL A 120 12.10 29.46 2.32
N ARG A 121 12.83 30.43 2.88
CA ARG A 121 14.24 30.67 2.56
C ARG A 121 15.13 29.50 2.99
N GLU A 122 14.94 28.98 4.20
CA GLU A 122 15.66 27.81 4.72
C GLU A 122 15.42 26.57 3.85
N ALA A 123 14.16 26.33 3.45
CA ALA A 123 13.82 25.23 2.54
C ALA A 123 14.42 25.44 1.13
N THR A 124 14.37 26.66 0.59
CA THR A 124 14.93 26.98 -0.74
C THR A 124 16.46 26.87 -0.76
N ASN A 125 17.12 27.26 0.33
CA ASN A 125 18.57 27.14 0.50
C ASN A 125 19.00 25.70 0.78
N ALA A 126 18.18 24.90 1.49
CA ALA A 126 18.41 23.46 1.67
C ALA A 126 18.33 22.68 0.35
N SER A 127 17.51 23.14 -0.61
CA SER A 127 17.47 22.60 -1.98
C SER A 127 18.75 22.83 -2.78
N SER A 128 19.60 23.79 -2.39
CA SER A 128 20.90 24.08 -3.00
C SER A 128 22.09 23.54 -2.18
N GLY A 129 21.87 23.02 -0.97
CA GLY A 129 22.89 22.43 -0.12
C GLY A 129 22.41 21.16 0.58
N GLY A 130 22.67 19.99 -0.03
CA GLY A 130 22.77 18.68 0.63
C GLY A 130 21.53 18.04 1.25
N GLY A 131 20.44 18.76 1.50
CA GLY A 131 19.23 18.22 2.16
C GLY A 131 18.28 17.43 1.26
N GLY A 132 18.34 17.66 -0.07
CA GLY A 132 17.45 17.00 -1.05
C GLY A 132 17.68 15.49 -1.23
N GLN A 133 18.89 14.98 -0.94
CA GLN A 133 19.24 13.59 -1.21
C GLN A 133 18.42 12.57 -0.40
N ALA A 134 18.06 12.88 0.85
CA ALA A 134 17.31 11.94 1.69
C ALA A 134 15.85 11.81 1.23
N MET A 135 15.21 12.92 0.84
CA MET A 135 13.82 12.92 0.37
C MET A 135 13.70 12.36 -1.06
N ASP A 136 14.65 12.70 -1.93
CA ASP A 136 14.76 12.11 -3.27
C ASP A 136 15.03 10.61 -3.20
N SER A 137 15.87 10.14 -2.26
CA SER A 137 16.14 8.70 -2.09
C SER A 137 14.92 7.93 -1.58
N LEU A 138 14.13 8.49 -0.65
CA LEU A 138 12.90 7.87 -0.15
C LEU A 138 11.86 7.81 -1.27
N SER A 139 11.67 8.90 -2.02
CA SER A 139 10.75 8.95 -3.17
C SER A 139 11.16 7.94 -4.26
N GLN A 140 12.45 7.88 -4.58
CA GLN A 140 13.01 6.92 -5.54
C GLN A 140 12.79 5.47 -5.10
N ARG A 141 12.97 5.19 -3.80
CA ARG A 141 12.75 3.86 -3.22
C ARG A 141 11.28 3.45 -3.27
N HIS A 142 10.36 4.36 -2.93
CA HIS A 142 8.92 4.13 -3.09
C HIS A 142 8.55 3.87 -4.55
N GLN A 143 9.16 4.60 -5.49
CA GLN A 143 8.94 4.40 -6.92
C GLN A 143 9.46 3.03 -7.39
N GLN A 144 10.65 2.62 -6.95
CA GLN A 144 11.23 1.31 -7.26
C GLN A 144 10.36 0.15 -6.73
N ILE A 145 9.88 0.27 -5.48
CA ILE A 145 8.96 -0.72 -4.88
C ILE A 145 7.69 -0.84 -5.73
N ASN A 146 7.09 0.28 -6.14
CA ASN A 146 5.88 0.27 -6.97
C ASN A 146 6.13 -0.28 -8.39
N GLN A 147 7.30 -0.02 -9.00
CA GLN A 147 7.68 -0.62 -10.28
C GLN A 147 7.78 -2.15 -10.17
N SER A 148 8.45 -2.66 -9.12
CA SER A 148 8.53 -4.11 -8.91
C SER A 148 7.16 -4.75 -8.65
N PHE A 149 6.24 -4.04 -7.98
CA PHE A 149 4.85 -4.51 -7.87
C PHE A 149 4.14 -4.60 -9.22
N GLU A 150 4.39 -3.65 -10.13
CA GLU A 150 3.80 -3.68 -11.47
C GLU A 150 4.37 -4.85 -12.30
N GLU A 151 5.68 -5.09 -12.23
CA GLU A 151 6.31 -6.26 -12.84
C GLU A 151 5.70 -7.57 -12.33
N LEU A 152 5.53 -7.69 -11.00
CA LEU A 152 4.89 -8.84 -10.36
C LEU A 152 3.43 -9.02 -10.78
N ARG A 153 2.69 -7.91 -10.92
CA ARG A 153 1.30 -7.93 -11.39
C ARG A 153 1.22 -8.47 -12.81
N LEU A 154 2.09 -8.02 -13.71
CA LEU A 154 2.16 -8.50 -15.08
C LEU A 154 2.55 -9.98 -15.15
N ALA A 155 3.58 -10.40 -14.41
CA ALA A 155 4.00 -11.80 -14.35
C ALA A 155 2.88 -12.73 -13.81
N THR A 156 2.15 -12.29 -12.78
CA THR A 156 1.02 -13.05 -12.20
C THR A 156 -0.17 -13.13 -13.17
N GLN A 157 -0.38 -12.10 -13.99
CA GLN A 157 -1.41 -12.09 -15.03
C GLN A 157 -1.03 -12.99 -16.21
N GLU A 158 0.25 -13.06 -16.56
CA GLU A 158 0.76 -13.95 -17.59
C GLU A 158 0.59 -15.41 -17.20
N THR A 159 0.98 -15.80 -15.99
CA THR A 159 0.78 -17.17 -15.48
C THR A 159 -0.71 -17.54 -15.42
N GLU A 160 -1.60 -16.62 -15.07
CA GLU A 160 -3.05 -16.85 -15.13
C GLU A 160 -3.57 -17.08 -16.56
N ASN A 161 -3.00 -16.38 -17.55
CA ASN A 161 -3.38 -16.56 -18.95
C ASN A 161 -2.92 -17.94 -19.45
N GLU A 162 -1.69 -18.34 -19.15
CA GLU A 162 -1.15 -19.65 -19.52
C GLU A 162 -1.88 -20.79 -18.81
N LEU A 163 -2.26 -20.61 -17.54
CA LEU A 163 -3.10 -21.56 -16.81
C LEU A 163 -4.47 -21.75 -17.48
N ARG A 164 -5.12 -20.66 -17.91
CA ARG A 164 -6.40 -20.74 -18.65
C ARG A 164 -6.26 -21.47 -19.98
N LYS A 165 -5.18 -21.22 -20.72
CA LYS A 165 -4.87 -21.95 -21.97
C LYS A 165 -4.65 -23.44 -21.71
N LEU A 166 -3.83 -23.78 -20.71
CA LEU A 166 -3.58 -25.16 -20.31
C LEU A 166 -4.88 -25.88 -19.92
N GLN A 167 -5.73 -25.24 -19.12
CA GLN A 167 -7.03 -25.78 -18.74
C GLN A 167 -7.89 -26.10 -19.96
N HIS A 168 -8.02 -25.16 -20.91
CA HIS A 168 -8.82 -25.35 -22.11
C HIS A 168 -8.28 -26.49 -23.00
N SER A 169 -6.97 -26.53 -23.23
CA SER A 169 -6.32 -27.62 -23.98
C SER A 169 -6.55 -28.97 -23.30
N GLN A 170 -6.46 -29.03 -21.97
CA GLN A 170 -6.69 -30.26 -21.22
C GLN A 170 -8.14 -30.73 -21.31
N GLU A 171 -9.11 -29.83 -21.19
CA GLU A 171 -10.54 -30.14 -21.35
C GLU A 171 -10.82 -30.70 -22.76
N TYR A 172 -10.27 -30.08 -23.79
CA TYR A 172 -10.41 -30.56 -25.16
C TYR A 172 -9.75 -31.93 -25.38
N PHE A 173 -8.56 -32.14 -24.81
CA PHE A 173 -7.89 -33.44 -24.83
C PHE A 173 -8.75 -34.54 -24.21
N ILE A 174 -9.34 -34.30 -23.04
CA ILE A 174 -10.21 -35.26 -22.34
C ILE A 174 -11.40 -35.65 -23.23
N ILE A 175 -12.02 -34.69 -23.92
CA ILE A 175 -13.14 -34.96 -24.84
C ILE A 175 -12.68 -35.86 -26.00
N GLN A 176 -11.55 -35.54 -26.64
CA GLN A 176 -11.03 -36.36 -27.74
C GLN A 176 -10.62 -37.77 -27.27
N TYR A 177 -10.09 -37.90 -26.06
CA TYR A 177 -9.75 -39.19 -25.46
C TYR A 177 -11.01 -40.03 -25.22
N GLN A 178 -12.08 -39.44 -24.69
CA GLN A 178 -13.36 -40.11 -24.52
C GLN A 178 -13.98 -40.55 -25.86
N GLU A 179 -13.88 -39.72 -26.90
CA GLU A 179 -14.33 -40.07 -28.25
C GLU A 179 -13.52 -41.23 -28.83
N ASN A 180 -12.20 -41.27 -28.58
CA ASN A 180 -11.36 -42.41 -28.96
C ASN A 180 -11.81 -43.71 -28.29
N MET A 181 -12.12 -43.68 -26.99
CA MET A 181 -12.66 -44.83 -26.26
C MET A 181 -14.03 -45.28 -26.80
N ARG A 182 -14.90 -44.34 -27.18
CA ARG A 182 -16.18 -44.67 -27.84
C ARG A 182 -15.96 -45.36 -29.18
N MET A 183 -15.03 -44.86 -30.01
CA MET A 183 -14.67 -45.49 -31.27
C MET A 183 -14.11 -46.91 -31.06
N GLN A 184 -13.32 -47.13 -30.00
CA GLN A 184 -12.82 -48.47 -29.64
C GLN A 184 -13.96 -49.42 -29.25
N ALA A 185 -14.93 -48.94 -28.46
CA ALA A 185 -16.11 -49.73 -28.12
C ALA A 185 -16.96 -50.06 -29.37
N GLN A 186 -17.14 -49.11 -30.29
CA GLN A 186 -17.83 -49.34 -31.56
C GLN A 186 -17.12 -50.43 -32.38
N LEU A 187 -15.80 -50.35 -32.53
CA LEU A 187 -15.01 -51.39 -33.22
C LEU A 187 -15.23 -52.78 -32.61
N SER A 188 -15.27 -52.89 -31.28
CA SER A 188 -15.54 -54.17 -30.62
C SER A 188 -16.95 -54.71 -30.90
N SER A 189 -17.94 -53.83 -31.12
CA SER A 189 -19.33 -54.21 -31.42
C SER A 189 -19.58 -54.62 -32.87
N LEU A 190 -18.66 -54.31 -33.81
CA LEU A 190 -18.80 -54.65 -35.23
C LEU A 190 -18.74 -56.16 -35.50
N SER A 191 -18.33 -56.97 -34.52
CA SER A 191 -18.27 -58.43 -34.66
C SER A 191 -19.63 -59.10 -34.93
N THR A 192 -20.74 -58.39 -34.70
CA THR A 192 -22.11 -58.89 -34.88
C THR A 192 -22.69 -58.65 -36.28
N LEU A 193 -21.98 -57.91 -37.15
CA LEU A 193 -22.46 -57.53 -38.48
C LEU A 193 -22.01 -58.49 -39.60
N PRO A 194 -22.71 -58.52 -40.75
CA PRO A 194 -22.30 -59.28 -41.93
C PRO A 194 -20.91 -58.87 -42.46
N PRO A 195 -20.14 -59.79 -43.07
CA PRO A 195 -18.73 -59.58 -43.41
C PRO A 195 -18.43 -58.37 -44.32
N GLU A 196 -19.26 -58.12 -45.33
CA GLU A 196 -19.05 -57.04 -46.30
C GLU A 196 -19.29 -55.65 -45.68
N GLU A 197 -20.40 -55.47 -44.96
CA GLU A 197 -20.69 -54.22 -44.23
C GLU A 197 -19.69 -53.97 -43.10
N ARG A 198 -19.26 -55.03 -42.42
CA ARG A 198 -18.26 -54.97 -41.37
C ARG A 198 -16.94 -54.41 -41.89
N THR A 199 -16.42 -54.95 -42.99
CA THR A 199 -15.09 -54.59 -43.50
C THR A 199 -15.02 -53.10 -43.88
N GLN A 200 -16.05 -52.55 -44.52
CA GLN A 200 -16.10 -51.13 -44.87
C GLN A 200 -16.21 -50.21 -43.64
N ARG A 201 -17.11 -50.52 -42.69
CA ARG A 201 -17.27 -49.73 -41.45
C ARG A 201 -16.04 -49.81 -40.56
N GLU A 202 -15.42 -50.98 -40.45
CA GLU A 202 -14.21 -51.22 -39.67
C GLU A 202 -13.04 -50.39 -40.20
N THR A 203 -12.82 -50.40 -41.52
CA THR A 203 -11.74 -49.63 -42.15
C THR A 203 -11.90 -48.12 -41.95
N ALA A 204 -13.12 -47.59 -42.12
CA ALA A 204 -13.39 -46.16 -41.93
C ALA A 204 -13.22 -45.73 -40.46
N LEU A 205 -13.71 -46.54 -39.51
CA LEU A 205 -13.56 -46.27 -38.08
C LEU A 205 -12.11 -46.39 -37.61
N GLN A 206 -11.35 -47.37 -38.09
CA GLN A 206 -9.92 -47.49 -37.79
C GLN A 206 -9.13 -46.29 -38.32
N SER A 207 -9.39 -45.82 -39.55
CA SER A 207 -8.74 -44.62 -40.09
C SER A 207 -9.00 -43.37 -39.23
N LYS A 208 -10.27 -43.15 -38.84
CA LYS A 208 -10.65 -42.05 -37.93
C LYS A 208 -9.98 -42.19 -36.56
N ARG A 209 -9.94 -43.41 -36.01
CA ARG A 209 -9.31 -43.71 -34.72
C ARG A 209 -7.80 -43.43 -34.75
N THR A 210 -7.07 -43.89 -35.76
CA THR A 210 -5.62 -43.63 -35.92
C THR A 210 -5.33 -42.13 -35.99
N THR A 211 -6.18 -41.36 -36.68
CA THR A 211 -6.06 -39.90 -36.74
C THR A 211 -6.19 -39.27 -35.34
N VAL A 212 -7.18 -39.70 -34.56
CA VAL A 212 -7.37 -39.21 -33.18
C VAL A 212 -6.26 -39.68 -32.25
N GLU A 213 -5.76 -40.91 -32.35
CA GLU A 213 -4.63 -41.42 -31.55
C GLU A 213 -3.34 -40.65 -31.82
N THR A 214 -3.07 -40.35 -33.09
CA THR A 214 -1.91 -39.54 -33.49
C THR A 214 -2.02 -38.13 -32.90
N TRP A 215 -3.22 -37.53 -32.96
CA TRP A 215 -3.48 -36.24 -32.35
C TRP A 215 -3.32 -36.28 -30.82
N LEU A 216 -3.89 -37.27 -30.13
CA LEU A 216 -3.78 -37.45 -28.67
C LEU A 216 -2.33 -37.59 -28.24
N THR A 217 -1.52 -38.38 -28.95
CA THR A 217 -0.10 -38.56 -28.62
C THR A 217 0.67 -37.25 -28.71
N ARG A 218 0.40 -36.46 -29.77
CA ARG A 218 1.01 -35.14 -29.93
C ARG A 218 0.55 -34.17 -28.84
N GLU A 219 -0.76 -34.12 -28.58
CA GLU A 219 -1.35 -33.19 -27.64
C GLU A 219 -0.94 -33.49 -26.19
N ALA A 220 -0.76 -34.76 -25.81
CA ALA A 220 -0.21 -35.15 -24.51
C ALA A 220 1.18 -34.55 -24.30
N SER A 221 2.05 -34.59 -25.32
CA SER A 221 3.37 -33.95 -25.28
C SER A 221 3.26 -32.42 -25.16
N THR A 222 2.32 -31.80 -25.88
CA THR A 222 2.06 -30.36 -25.79
C THR A 222 1.60 -29.95 -24.40
N LEU A 223 0.65 -30.67 -23.80
CA LEU A 223 0.16 -30.42 -22.44
C LEU A 223 1.28 -30.56 -21.41
N GLN A 224 2.12 -31.59 -21.56
CA GLN A 224 3.27 -31.77 -20.68
C GLN A 224 4.23 -30.58 -20.77
N LYS A 225 4.50 -30.08 -21.99
CA LYS A 225 5.30 -28.88 -22.19
C LYS A 225 4.68 -27.65 -21.53
N TYR A 226 3.38 -27.39 -21.74
CA TYR A 226 2.68 -26.27 -21.09
C TYR A 226 2.73 -26.34 -19.56
N ARG A 227 2.62 -27.54 -18.98
CA ARG A 227 2.76 -27.75 -17.53
C ARG A 227 4.16 -27.37 -17.03
N LEU A 228 5.20 -27.79 -17.74
CA LEU A 228 6.59 -27.47 -17.39
C LEU A 228 6.89 -25.97 -17.55
N ASP A 229 6.50 -25.38 -18.67
CA ASP A 229 6.70 -23.95 -18.96
C ASP A 229 5.98 -23.08 -17.89
N LEU A 230 4.74 -23.43 -17.54
CA LEU A 230 3.97 -22.75 -16.50
C LEU A 230 4.62 -22.91 -15.11
N SER A 231 5.15 -24.09 -14.79
CA SER A 231 5.89 -24.30 -13.54
C SER A 231 7.14 -23.44 -13.45
N GLU A 232 7.90 -23.30 -14.55
CA GLU A 232 9.08 -22.45 -14.60
C GLU A 232 8.70 -20.96 -14.44
N GLN A 233 7.62 -20.53 -15.09
CA GLN A 233 7.10 -19.17 -14.93
C GLN A 233 6.68 -18.89 -13.48
N HIS A 234 5.96 -19.81 -12.84
CA HIS A 234 5.64 -19.69 -11.41
C HIS A 234 6.89 -19.60 -10.55
N GLN A 235 7.90 -20.42 -10.79
CA GLN A 235 9.16 -20.36 -10.04
C GLN A 235 9.83 -18.99 -10.16
N LYS A 236 9.86 -18.40 -11.36
CA LYS A 236 10.37 -17.04 -11.58
C LYS A 236 9.56 -16.00 -10.82
N THR A 237 8.23 -16.07 -10.90
CA THR A 237 7.32 -15.16 -10.19
C THR A 237 7.47 -15.25 -8.67
N LEU A 238 7.58 -16.47 -8.11
CA LEU A 238 7.85 -16.66 -6.68
C LEU A 238 9.21 -16.09 -6.27
N GLY A 239 10.23 -16.21 -7.12
CA GLY A 239 11.53 -15.59 -6.89
C GLY A 239 11.46 -14.06 -6.82
N LEU A 240 10.68 -13.42 -7.71
CA LEU A 240 10.43 -11.99 -7.67
C LEU A 240 9.62 -11.60 -6.41
N LEU A 241 8.60 -12.38 -6.04
CA LEU A 241 7.82 -12.15 -4.82
C LEU A 241 8.71 -12.20 -3.58
N ARG A 242 9.61 -13.17 -3.49
CA ARG A 242 10.55 -13.29 -2.37
C ARG A 242 11.49 -12.09 -2.27
N LYS A 243 12.01 -11.61 -3.40
CA LYS A 243 12.86 -10.40 -3.44
C LYS A 243 12.10 -9.18 -2.94
N GLN A 244 10.90 -8.95 -3.46
CA GLN A 244 10.06 -7.82 -3.07
C GLN A 244 9.63 -7.91 -1.60
N GLN A 245 9.31 -9.12 -1.11
CA GLN A 245 9.03 -9.40 0.28
C GLN A 245 10.22 -9.06 1.18
N THR A 246 11.43 -9.46 0.79
CA THR A 246 12.66 -9.18 1.55
C THR A 246 12.88 -7.67 1.69
N LEU A 247 12.75 -6.93 0.58
CA LEU A 247 12.88 -5.47 0.59
C LEU A 247 11.87 -4.82 1.56
N ILE A 248 10.61 -5.22 1.51
CA ILE A 248 9.56 -4.60 2.35
C ILE A 248 9.69 -5.03 3.83
N LEU A 249 9.93 -6.30 4.11
CA LEU A 249 9.91 -6.84 5.47
C LEU A 249 11.23 -6.68 6.20
N ASP A 250 12.35 -6.91 5.52
CA ASP A 250 13.69 -6.95 6.13
C ASP A 250 14.41 -5.60 6.03
N GLU A 251 13.98 -4.71 5.14
CA GLU A 251 14.51 -3.34 5.06
C GLU A 251 13.49 -2.30 5.55
N GLU A 252 12.38 -2.09 4.84
CA GLU A 252 11.46 -0.98 5.13
C GLU A 252 10.79 -1.11 6.50
N LEU A 253 10.28 -2.31 6.82
CA LEU A 253 9.64 -2.57 8.10
C LEU A 253 10.66 -2.57 9.25
N ILE A 254 11.86 -3.10 9.05
CA ILE A 254 12.94 -3.03 10.07
C ILE A 254 13.37 -1.59 10.30
N GLN A 255 13.49 -0.78 9.25
CA GLN A 255 13.82 0.64 9.37
C GLN A 255 12.73 1.38 10.14
N TRP A 256 11.44 1.10 9.87
CA TRP A 256 10.34 1.67 10.65
C TRP A 256 10.40 1.24 12.13
N LYS A 257 10.63 -0.05 12.43
CA LYS A 257 10.81 -0.54 13.81
C LYS A 257 11.98 0.16 14.51
N ARG A 258 13.07 0.42 13.80
CA ARG A 258 14.22 1.18 14.31
C ARG A 258 13.86 2.63 14.60
N ARG A 259 13.10 3.30 13.73
CA ARG A 259 12.59 4.65 13.99
C ARG A 259 11.68 4.69 15.22
N GLN A 260 10.78 3.71 15.38
CA GLN A 260 9.93 3.58 16.57
C GLN A 260 10.75 3.43 17.86
N GLN A 261 11.81 2.61 17.83
CA GLN A 261 12.72 2.45 18.96
C GLN A 261 13.40 3.77 19.34
N LEU A 262 13.88 4.54 18.35
CA LEU A 262 14.53 5.82 18.56
C LEU A 262 13.55 6.89 19.05
N SER A 263 12.31 6.90 18.55
CA SER A 263 11.27 7.80 19.03
C SER A 263 10.95 7.58 20.51
N GLY A 264 10.96 6.32 20.97
CA GLY A 264 10.84 5.98 22.39
C GLY A 264 11.93 6.58 23.29
N ASN A 265 13.08 6.95 22.71
CA ASN A 265 14.18 7.61 23.40
C ASN A 265 14.17 9.16 23.23
N GLY A 266 13.06 9.73 22.73
CA GLY A 266 12.94 11.16 22.44
C GLY A 266 13.44 11.56 21.04
N GLY A 267 13.70 10.60 20.15
CA GLY A 267 14.00 10.85 18.75
C GLY A 267 12.78 11.28 17.92
N PRO A 268 12.98 11.56 16.62
CA PRO A 268 11.89 11.92 15.71
C PRO A 268 10.80 10.84 15.65
N HIS A 269 9.57 11.24 15.36
CA HIS A 269 8.45 10.31 15.22
C HIS A 269 8.69 9.29 14.09
N GLU A 270 8.21 8.05 14.28
CA GLU A 270 8.45 6.90 13.41
C GLU A 270 7.79 6.98 12.02
N GLY A 271 6.81 7.88 11.87
CA GLY A 271 5.99 8.03 10.67
C GLY A 271 4.83 7.03 10.61
N GLY A 272 3.86 7.32 9.74
CA GLY A 272 2.67 6.49 9.57
C GLY A 272 2.95 5.10 8.98
N LEU A 273 2.16 4.11 9.39
CA LEU A 273 2.24 2.74 8.89
C LEU A 273 1.49 2.53 7.57
N ASP A 274 0.70 3.49 7.11
CA ASP A 274 -0.26 3.28 6.01
C ASP A 274 0.41 2.88 4.69
N VAL A 275 1.57 3.46 4.39
CA VAL A 275 2.33 3.09 3.18
C VAL A 275 2.85 1.65 3.28
N LEU A 276 3.49 1.30 4.40
CA LEU A 276 3.96 -0.06 4.68
C LEU A 276 2.82 -1.08 4.65
N GLN A 277 1.67 -0.72 5.23
CA GLN A 277 0.48 -1.54 5.18
C GLN A 277 0.03 -1.75 3.73
N SER A 278 -0.06 -0.69 2.93
CA SER A 278 -0.46 -0.81 1.52
C SER A 278 0.47 -1.75 0.74
N TRP A 279 1.78 -1.75 1.01
CA TRP A 279 2.73 -2.67 0.40
C TRP A 279 2.56 -4.11 0.89
N CYS A 280 2.38 -4.31 2.20
CA CYS A 280 2.12 -5.64 2.76
C CYS A 280 0.82 -6.25 2.22
N GLU A 281 -0.23 -5.44 2.08
CA GLU A 281 -1.52 -5.85 1.52
C GLU A 281 -1.41 -6.17 0.02
N LYS A 282 -0.67 -5.38 -0.77
CA LYS A 282 -0.37 -5.69 -2.18
C LYS A 282 0.42 -7.00 -2.32
N LEU A 283 1.43 -7.22 -1.47
CA LEU A 283 2.15 -8.49 -1.41
C LEU A 283 1.18 -9.64 -1.10
N ALA A 284 0.34 -9.49 -0.08
CA ALA A 284 -0.61 -10.52 0.33
C ALA A 284 -1.56 -10.91 -0.82
N ASP A 285 -2.08 -9.93 -1.57
CA ASP A 285 -2.93 -10.18 -2.74
C ASP A 285 -2.19 -10.99 -3.82
N LEU A 286 -0.98 -10.57 -4.20
CA LEU A 286 -0.20 -11.24 -5.26
C LEU A 286 0.23 -12.66 -4.87
N ILE A 287 0.67 -12.83 -3.62
CA ILE A 287 1.02 -14.15 -3.07
C ILE A 287 -0.21 -15.05 -3.08
N TRP A 288 -1.37 -14.53 -2.65
CA TRP A 288 -2.60 -15.33 -2.63
C TRP A 288 -3.06 -15.73 -4.04
N GLN A 289 -3.00 -14.82 -5.02
CA GLN A 289 -3.32 -15.12 -6.41
C GLN A 289 -2.43 -16.25 -6.95
N ASN A 290 -1.12 -16.17 -6.76
CA ASN A 290 -0.19 -17.22 -7.18
C ASN A 290 -0.48 -18.56 -6.46
N ARG A 291 -0.88 -18.54 -5.18
CA ARG A 291 -1.27 -19.76 -4.45
C ARG A 291 -2.50 -20.41 -5.06
N GLN A 292 -3.50 -19.62 -5.44
CA GLN A 292 -4.71 -20.14 -6.09
C GLN A 292 -4.38 -20.72 -7.47
N GLN A 293 -3.49 -20.08 -8.23
CA GLN A 293 -3.03 -20.60 -9.52
C GLN A 293 -2.32 -21.94 -9.37
N ILE A 294 -1.37 -22.06 -8.44
CA ILE A 294 -0.65 -23.33 -8.17
C ILE A 294 -1.63 -24.44 -7.75
N ARG A 295 -2.60 -24.15 -6.87
CA ARG A 295 -3.66 -25.11 -6.49
C ARG A 295 -4.51 -25.57 -7.67
N ARG A 296 -4.82 -24.67 -8.62
CA ARG A 296 -5.51 -25.03 -9.86
C ARG A 296 -4.64 -25.93 -10.73
N CYS A 297 -3.33 -25.68 -10.82
CA CYS A 297 -2.39 -26.57 -11.51
C CYS A 297 -2.36 -27.98 -10.90
N GLU A 298 -2.38 -28.09 -9.57
CA GLU A 298 -2.50 -29.38 -8.87
C GLU A 298 -3.79 -30.10 -9.26
N HIS A 299 -4.92 -29.39 -9.23
CA HIS A 299 -6.21 -29.97 -9.60
C HIS A 299 -6.22 -30.48 -11.04
N LEU A 300 -5.69 -29.70 -12.00
CA LEU A 300 -5.56 -30.12 -13.39
C LEU A 300 -4.65 -31.34 -13.54
N THR A 301 -3.55 -31.40 -12.79
CA THR A 301 -2.62 -32.54 -12.81
C THR A 301 -3.27 -33.81 -12.26
N GLN A 302 -4.07 -33.70 -11.19
CA GLN A 302 -4.84 -34.81 -10.63
C GLN A 302 -5.94 -35.31 -11.57
N GLN A 303 -6.63 -34.40 -12.29
CA GLN A 303 -7.66 -34.75 -13.26
C GLN A 303 -7.12 -35.53 -14.46
N LEU A 304 -5.91 -35.19 -14.92
CA LEU A 304 -5.23 -35.88 -16.01
C LEU A 304 -3.77 -36.17 -15.62
N PRO A 305 -3.51 -37.31 -14.97
CA PRO A 305 -2.16 -37.72 -14.61
C PRO A 305 -1.37 -38.06 -15.87
N LEU A 306 -0.28 -37.33 -16.12
CA LEU A 306 0.66 -37.60 -17.20
C LEU A 306 2.03 -37.91 -16.57
N PRO A 307 2.78 -38.91 -17.06
CA PRO A 307 4.11 -39.22 -16.53
C PRO A 307 5.05 -38.02 -16.63
N GLY A 308 5.77 -37.71 -15.54
CA GLY A 308 6.81 -36.67 -15.54
C GLY A 308 7.01 -36.02 -14.17
N PRO A 309 7.85 -34.98 -14.10
CA PRO A 309 8.31 -34.40 -12.83
C PRO A 309 7.29 -33.42 -12.20
N MET A 310 6.06 -33.33 -12.71
CA MET A 310 5.13 -32.26 -12.35
C MET A 310 4.72 -32.31 -10.87
N GLU A 311 4.56 -33.50 -10.31
CA GLU A 311 4.20 -33.67 -8.89
C GLU A 311 5.28 -33.11 -7.96
N GLU A 312 6.56 -33.39 -8.25
CA GLU A 312 7.70 -32.87 -7.48
C GLU A 312 7.82 -31.34 -7.62
N LEU A 313 7.62 -30.82 -8.83
CA LEU A 313 7.66 -29.38 -9.11
C LEU A 313 6.53 -28.63 -8.37
N LEU A 314 5.30 -29.16 -8.40
CA LEU A 314 4.18 -28.57 -7.67
C LEU A 314 4.38 -28.66 -6.16
N SER A 315 4.91 -29.76 -5.64
CA SER A 315 5.26 -29.88 -4.23
C SER A 315 6.26 -28.80 -3.80
N LYS A 316 7.28 -28.55 -4.63
CA LYS A 316 8.26 -27.49 -4.39
C LYS A 316 7.63 -26.10 -4.42
N LEU A 317 6.84 -25.78 -5.45
CA LEU A 317 6.14 -24.50 -5.55
C LEU A 317 5.20 -24.25 -4.37
N ASN A 318 4.52 -25.28 -3.87
CA ASN A 318 3.68 -25.19 -2.68
C ASN A 318 4.47 -24.96 -1.40
N SER A 319 5.64 -25.58 -1.25
CA SER A 319 6.55 -25.31 -0.13
C SER A 319 6.99 -23.84 -0.20
N ASP A 320 7.56 -23.42 -1.32
CA ASP A 320 8.10 -22.07 -1.52
C ASP A 320 7.06 -20.98 -1.23
N ILE A 321 5.83 -21.14 -1.75
CA ILE A 321 4.77 -20.16 -1.51
C ILE A 321 4.23 -20.19 -0.08
N THR A 322 4.23 -21.35 0.57
CA THR A 322 3.83 -21.48 1.98
C THR A 322 4.86 -20.80 2.89
N ASP A 323 6.14 -20.89 2.56
CA ASP A 323 7.22 -20.19 3.28
C ASP A 323 7.14 -18.67 3.09
N ILE A 324 6.80 -18.22 1.88
CA ILE A 324 6.53 -16.80 1.60
C ILE A 324 5.34 -16.30 2.43
N ILE A 325 4.22 -17.05 2.49
CA ILE A 325 3.05 -16.67 3.29
C ILE A 325 3.41 -16.61 4.77
N SER A 326 4.07 -17.65 5.28
CA SER A 326 4.43 -17.75 6.70
C SER A 326 5.28 -16.56 7.11
N ALA A 327 6.33 -16.25 6.34
CA ALA A 327 7.18 -15.07 6.58
C ALA A 327 6.40 -13.75 6.56
N LEU A 328 5.45 -13.58 5.62
CA LEU A 328 4.62 -12.37 5.56
C LEU A 328 3.77 -12.22 6.81
N VAL A 329 3.03 -13.27 7.19
CA VAL A 329 2.09 -13.23 8.32
C VAL A 329 2.83 -13.01 9.63
N THR A 330 3.93 -13.73 9.87
CA THR A 330 4.68 -13.62 11.12
C THR A 330 5.37 -12.27 11.26
N SER A 331 5.97 -11.75 10.19
CA SER A 331 6.76 -10.51 10.27
C SER A 331 5.89 -9.25 10.35
N THR A 332 4.65 -9.30 9.83
CA THR A 332 3.73 -8.16 9.77
C THR A 332 2.79 -8.06 10.98
N PHE A 333 2.85 -9.00 11.93
CA PHE A 333 2.26 -8.82 13.25
C PHE A 333 3.23 -8.02 14.13
N ILE A 334 2.93 -6.74 14.35
CA ILE A 334 3.83 -5.79 14.98
C ILE A 334 3.19 -5.07 16.15
N ILE A 335 4.02 -4.49 17.01
CA ILE A 335 3.60 -3.54 18.04
C ILE A 335 3.58 -2.15 17.40
N GLU A 336 2.38 -1.61 17.19
CA GLU A 336 2.18 -0.25 16.64
C GLU A 336 2.44 0.81 17.71
N LYS A 337 1.95 0.59 18.93
CA LYS A 337 2.19 1.46 20.08
C LYS A 337 2.82 0.66 21.21
N GLN A 338 4.09 0.95 21.51
CA GLN A 338 4.82 0.27 22.57
C GLN A 338 4.23 0.58 23.95
N PRO A 339 4.25 -0.39 24.89
CA PRO A 339 4.01 -0.08 26.29
C PRO A 339 5.10 0.86 26.84
N PRO A 340 4.83 1.58 27.94
CA PRO A 340 5.86 2.38 28.62
C PRO A 340 7.09 1.51 28.95
N GLN A 341 8.29 2.00 28.65
CA GLN A 341 9.53 1.25 28.89
C GLN A 341 9.82 1.09 30.39
N VAL A 342 9.36 2.02 31.22
CA VAL A 342 9.44 1.95 32.68
C VAL A 342 8.03 1.80 33.22
N LEU A 343 7.77 0.64 33.83
CA LEU A 343 6.46 0.29 34.38
C LEU A 343 6.50 0.36 35.91
N LYS A 344 5.49 1.00 36.49
CA LYS A 344 5.22 0.92 37.93
C LYS A 344 4.28 -0.25 38.19
N THR A 345 4.59 -1.06 39.19
CA THR A 345 3.72 -2.18 39.62
C THR A 345 2.32 -1.70 39.95
N GLN A 346 1.31 -2.53 39.64
CA GLN A 346 -0.11 -2.24 39.89
C GLN A 346 -0.64 -0.96 39.21
N THR A 347 0.05 -0.49 38.16
CA THR A 347 -0.39 0.66 37.37
C THR A 347 -0.89 0.19 36.01
N LYS A 348 -2.02 0.76 35.55
CA LYS A 348 -2.56 0.47 34.23
C LYS A 348 -1.65 1.04 33.14
N PHE A 349 -1.43 0.27 32.09
CA PHE A 349 -0.75 0.71 30.88
C PHE A 349 -1.45 0.10 29.66
N ALA A 350 -1.11 0.61 28.48
CA ALA A 350 -1.66 0.13 27.21
C ALA A 350 -0.53 -0.10 26.21
N ALA A 351 -0.77 -1.03 25.29
CA ALA A 351 0.01 -1.26 24.09
C ALA A 351 -0.94 -1.60 22.95
N THR A 352 -0.57 -1.29 21.72
CA THR A 352 -1.36 -1.60 20.52
C THR A 352 -0.56 -2.50 19.61
N VAL A 353 -1.16 -3.61 19.19
CA VAL A 353 -0.62 -4.49 18.15
C VAL A 353 -1.44 -4.33 16.87
N ARG A 354 -0.79 -4.50 15.72
CA ARG A 354 -1.41 -4.43 14.40
C ARG A 354 -0.88 -5.57 13.53
N LEU A 355 -1.77 -6.21 12.80
CA LEU A 355 -1.42 -7.13 11.71
C LEU A 355 -1.58 -6.38 10.39
N LEU A 356 -0.47 -6.04 9.72
CA LEU A 356 -0.53 -5.20 8.51
C LEU A 356 -1.27 -5.87 7.35
N VAL A 357 -1.34 -7.20 7.33
CA VAL A 357 -2.09 -7.97 6.31
C VAL A 357 -3.50 -8.37 6.76
N GLY A 358 -3.97 -7.88 7.92
CA GLY A 358 -5.22 -8.33 8.53
C GLY A 358 -6.47 -8.05 7.68
N GLY A 359 -6.45 -6.96 6.89
CA GLY A 359 -7.52 -6.63 5.95
C GLY A 359 -7.66 -7.68 4.84
N LYS A 360 -6.53 -8.13 4.26
CA LYS A 360 -6.51 -9.09 3.14
C LYS A 360 -6.77 -10.53 3.58
N LEU A 361 -6.37 -10.89 4.79
CA LEU A 361 -6.64 -12.20 5.36
C LEU A 361 -8.05 -12.35 5.95
N ASN A 362 -8.91 -11.34 5.79
CA ASN A 362 -10.27 -11.30 6.35
C ASN A 362 -10.32 -11.62 7.86
N VAL A 363 -9.27 -11.24 8.58
CA VAL A 363 -9.12 -11.53 10.02
C VAL A 363 -10.25 -10.86 10.82
N HIS A 364 -10.79 -9.75 10.32
CA HIS A 364 -11.93 -9.06 10.89
C HIS A 364 -13.20 -9.94 10.96
N MET A 365 -13.35 -10.94 10.08
CA MET A 365 -14.50 -11.85 10.08
C MET A 365 -14.42 -12.87 11.22
N ASN A 366 -13.22 -13.20 11.69
CA ASN A 366 -13.00 -14.04 12.85
C ASN A 366 -11.77 -13.56 13.62
N PRO A 367 -11.92 -12.50 14.44
CA PRO A 367 -10.79 -11.83 15.07
C PRO A 367 -10.08 -12.77 16.06
N PRO A 368 -8.77 -12.99 15.92
CA PRO A 368 -8.01 -13.86 16.80
C PRO A 368 -7.85 -13.21 18.17
N GLN A 369 -7.74 -14.04 19.20
CA GLN A 369 -7.43 -13.58 20.54
C GLN A 369 -5.93 -13.31 20.66
N VAL A 370 -5.56 -12.07 21.02
CA VAL A 370 -4.19 -11.70 21.36
C VAL A 370 -4.00 -11.82 22.87
N LYS A 371 -3.01 -12.59 23.30
CA LYS A 371 -2.64 -12.74 24.71
C LYS A 371 -1.33 -12.00 25.00
N ALA A 372 -1.36 -11.09 25.97
CA ALA A 372 -0.15 -10.44 26.48
C ALA A 372 0.46 -11.27 27.62
N VAL A 373 1.77 -11.49 27.57
CA VAL A 373 2.54 -12.18 28.62
C VAL A 373 3.82 -11.38 28.85
N ILE A 374 4.09 -11.01 30.10
CA ILE A 374 5.36 -10.41 30.49
C ILE A 374 6.34 -11.54 30.77
N VAL A 375 7.50 -11.50 30.12
CA VAL A 375 8.56 -12.50 30.23
C VAL A 375 9.87 -11.85 30.65
N SER A 376 10.75 -12.60 31.30
CA SER A 376 12.11 -12.15 31.58
C SER A 376 12.99 -12.16 30.32
N GLU A 377 14.11 -11.44 30.35
CA GLU A 377 15.08 -11.45 29.25
C GLU A 377 15.60 -12.87 28.93
N GLN A 378 15.80 -13.70 29.97
CA GLN A 378 16.22 -15.09 29.80
C GLN A 378 15.15 -15.92 29.08
N GLN A 379 13.87 -15.74 29.45
CA GLN A 379 12.76 -16.41 28.77
C GLN A 379 12.65 -15.95 27.32
N ALA A 380 12.79 -14.65 27.04
CA ALA A 380 12.79 -14.11 25.68
C ALA A 380 13.93 -14.71 24.82
N LYS A 381 15.15 -14.80 25.36
CA LYS A 381 16.29 -15.46 24.68
C LYS A 381 16.03 -16.94 24.40
N ALA A 382 15.34 -17.66 25.29
CA ALA A 382 14.97 -19.06 25.08
C ALA A 382 13.89 -19.22 23.99
N LEU A 383 12.90 -18.33 23.94
CA LEU A 383 11.86 -18.34 22.90
C LEU A 383 12.44 -18.18 21.49
N LEU A 384 13.39 -17.26 21.31
CA LEU A 384 14.06 -17.04 20.01
C LEU A 384 14.88 -18.25 19.53
N LYS A 385 15.47 -19.01 20.47
CA LYS A 385 16.22 -20.25 20.16
C LYS A 385 15.30 -21.40 19.75
N ASN A 386 14.11 -21.48 20.34
CA ASN A 386 13.14 -22.53 20.01
C ASN A 386 12.45 -22.30 18.65
N GLU A 387 12.28 -21.04 18.22
CA GLU A 387 11.79 -20.73 16.87
C GLU A 387 12.76 -21.15 15.76
N SER A 388 14.07 -21.23 16.03
CA SER A 388 15.07 -21.66 15.03
C SER A 388 15.05 -23.17 14.77
N THR A 389 14.39 -23.95 15.63
CA THR A 389 14.17 -25.41 15.48
C THR A 389 12.90 -25.79 14.70
N HIS A 390 12.06 -24.81 14.34
CA HIS A 390 10.80 -25.02 13.62
C HIS A 390 10.74 -24.30 12.25
N ARG A 391 11.87 -23.83 11.72
CA ARG A 391 11.99 -23.34 10.33
C ARG A 391 12.50 -24.42 9.40
#